data_AF-A0A7Y5K9K0-F1
#
_entry.id   AF-A0A7Y5K9K0-F1
#
_cell.length_a   1.000
_cell.length_b   1.000
_cell.length_c   1.000
_cell.angle_alpha   90.00
_cell.angle_beta   90.00
_cell.angle_gamma   90.00
#
_symmetry.space_group_name_H-M   'P 1'
#
loop_
_entity.id
_entity.type
_entity.pdbx_description
1 polymer ?
#
loop_
_entity_poly.entity_id
_entity_poly.type
_entity_poly.pdbx_seq_one_letter_code
_entity_poly.pdbx_strand_id
1 'polypeptide(L)'
;MSEQKIGSIICPDCGKLISVNAEVCIHCGRKNPGMWGLGPLLRNWMRDYGFTEVVTAVCVAFYVISLLLDIRAIFRLDLFSFLGPSGVSLYKLGATGTIPMAQGRWWTLVTAVYLHGGLLHIFFNLYFLRQIAPQVEELFGTARLIVIFTFAGVLGFVVSNLMGIQFTIGASGALFGLLGALVAYGRARGGSFGEAVYRAGLQNALIMFVFGFLMSGVNNWAHAGGFIGGFLAALVVGFAEQGREGFRVQALTLASIGLTVLCFGMVVWQLFVG
;
A
#
# COMPACT_ATOMS: atom_id res chain seq x y z
N MET A 1 31.30 -15.28 36.25
CA MET A 1 29.90 -14.92 36.52
C MET A 1 29.54 -13.79 35.56
N SER A 2 28.73 -14.07 34.53
CA SER A 2 28.31 -13.02 33.59
C SER A 2 27.36 -12.06 34.30
N GLU A 3 27.64 -10.76 34.24
CA GLU A 3 26.69 -9.72 34.65
C GLU A 3 25.41 -9.89 33.83
N GLN A 4 24.37 -10.51 34.41
CA GLN A 4 23.05 -10.47 33.84
C GLN A 4 22.60 -9.01 33.88
N LYS A 5 22.64 -8.33 32.73
CA LYS A 5 22.13 -6.97 32.58
C LYS A 5 20.67 -6.95 33.06
N ILE A 6 20.43 -6.41 34.24
CA ILE A 6 19.11 -6.20 34.81
C ILE A 6 18.49 -5.03 34.04
N GLY A 7 17.81 -5.35 32.95
CA GLY A 7 17.10 -4.40 32.11
C GLY A 7 15.63 -4.80 32.00
N SER A 8 14.77 -3.80 31.93
CA SER A 8 13.36 -4.00 31.62
C SER A 8 13.07 -3.47 30.22
N ILE A 9 12.40 -4.27 29.39
CA ILE A 9 11.95 -3.87 28.06
C ILE A 9 10.44 -3.95 27.98
N ILE A 10 9.85 -3.27 27.02
CA ILE A 10 8.44 -3.40 26.72
C ILE A 10 8.28 -4.58 25.74
N CYS A 11 7.47 -5.58 26.10
CA CYS A 11 7.19 -6.72 25.24
C CYS A 11 6.65 -6.24 23.87
N PRO A 12 7.22 -6.69 22.75
CA PRO A 12 6.82 -6.26 21.42
C PRO A 12 5.38 -6.66 21.05
N ASP A 13 4.84 -7.75 21.60
CA ASP A 13 3.46 -8.20 21.35
C ASP A 13 2.42 -7.51 22.24
N CYS A 14 2.59 -7.57 23.56
CA CYS A 14 1.52 -7.18 24.49
C CYS A 14 1.73 -5.81 25.12
N GLY A 15 2.90 -5.19 24.91
CA GLY A 15 3.18 -3.85 25.41
C GLY A 15 3.35 -3.68 26.91
N LYS A 16 3.43 -4.78 27.64
CA LYS A 16 3.73 -4.77 29.07
C LYS A 16 5.23 -4.85 29.31
N LEU A 17 5.65 -4.26 30.42
CA LEU A 17 7.02 -4.32 30.89
C LEU A 17 7.38 -5.76 31.27
N ILE A 18 8.51 -6.23 30.75
CA ILE A 18 9.06 -7.56 31.00
C ILE A 18 10.58 -7.45 31.23
N SER A 19 11.18 -8.52 31.76
CA SER A 19 12.64 -8.66 31.84
C SER A 19 13.26 -8.77 30.44
N VAL A 20 14.42 -8.15 30.24
CA VAL A 20 15.19 -8.23 28.98
C VAL A 20 15.63 -9.66 28.64
N ASN A 21 15.79 -10.52 29.66
CA ASN A 21 16.18 -11.93 29.51
C ASN A 21 14.98 -12.89 29.64
N ALA A 22 13.74 -12.40 29.54
CA ALA A 22 12.59 -13.27 29.59
C ALA A 22 12.59 -14.23 28.38
N GLU A 23 12.66 -15.53 28.63
CA GLU A 23 12.49 -16.56 27.59
C GLU A 23 11.04 -16.62 27.09
N VAL A 24 10.08 -16.27 27.95
CA VAL A 24 8.65 -16.19 27.61
C VAL A 24 8.03 -14.96 28.28
N CYS A 25 7.27 -14.19 27.52
CA CYS A 25 6.48 -13.08 28.07
C CYS A 25 5.39 -13.62 29.00
N ILE A 26 5.45 -13.24 30.28
CA ILE A 26 4.49 -13.66 31.31
C ILE A 26 3.04 -13.21 31.04
N HIS A 27 2.84 -12.24 30.14
CA HIS A 27 1.53 -11.66 29.86
C HIS A 27 0.85 -12.23 28.62
N CYS A 28 1.61 -12.67 27.62
CA CYS A 28 1.05 -13.09 26.33
C CYS A 28 1.66 -14.38 25.77
N GLY A 29 2.61 -15.00 26.47
CA GLY A 29 3.22 -16.26 26.05
C GLY A 29 4.21 -16.16 24.90
N ARG A 30 4.57 -14.94 24.44
CA ARG A 30 5.57 -14.74 23.38
C ARG A 30 6.93 -15.29 23.82
N LYS A 31 7.53 -16.18 23.04
CA LYS A 31 8.90 -16.70 23.27
C LYS A 31 9.95 -15.69 22.82
N ASN A 32 11.05 -15.61 23.57
CA ASN A 32 12.22 -14.74 23.38
C ASN A 32 11.89 -13.28 23.03
N PRO A 33 11.04 -12.58 23.81
CA PRO A 33 10.69 -11.18 23.55
C PRO A 33 11.88 -10.21 23.66
N GLY A 34 13.00 -10.63 24.28
CA GLY A 34 14.26 -9.88 24.34
C GLY A 34 15.13 -9.96 23.08
N MET A 35 14.85 -10.86 22.14
CA MET A 35 15.54 -10.85 20.84
C MET A 35 15.07 -9.64 20.02
N TRP A 36 16.03 -8.78 19.67
CA TRP A 36 15.85 -7.65 18.79
C TRP A 36 15.47 -8.15 17.40
N GLY A 37 14.18 -8.14 17.07
CA GLY A 37 13.72 -8.18 15.68
C GLY A 37 13.94 -6.82 15.02
N LEU A 38 13.80 -6.75 13.68
CA LEU A 38 13.85 -5.49 12.93
C LEU A 38 12.70 -4.51 13.30
N GLY A 39 11.70 -4.94 14.06
CA GLY A 39 10.51 -4.18 14.42
C GLY A 39 10.75 -2.80 15.04
N PRO A 40 11.65 -2.62 16.04
CA PRO A 40 11.93 -1.31 16.64
C PRO A 40 12.64 -0.35 15.68
N LEU A 41 13.53 -0.83 14.82
CA LEU A 41 14.22 0.00 13.81
C LEU A 41 13.25 0.49 12.74
N LEU A 42 12.41 -0.41 12.24
CA LEU A 42 11.36 -0.08 11.27
C LEU A 42 10.35 0.91 11.85
N ARG A 43 9.96 0.72 13.11
CA ARG A 43 9.05 1.64 13.82
C ARG A 43 9.64 3.03 14.00
N ASN A 44 10.92 3.14 14.34
CA ASN A 44 11.58 4.43 14.51
C ASN A 44 11.71 5.16 13.16
N TRP A 45 12.12 4.47 12.10
CA TRP A 45 12.20 5.05 10.76
C TRP A 45 10.83 5.50 10.22
N MET A 46 9.78 4.69 10.40
CA MET A 46 8.39 5.05 10.05
C MET A 46 7.82 6.19 10.91
N ARG A 47 8.33 6.40 12.13
CA ARG A 47 7.93 7.54 12.96
C ARG A 47 8.51 8.85 12.44
N ASP A 48 9.69 8.80 11.83
CA ASP A 48 10.39 9.98 11.30
C ASP A 48 9.94 10.33 9.87
N TYR A 49 9.44 9.34 9.10
CA TYR A 49 8.81 9.52 7.79
C TYR A 49 7.49 8.73 7.70
N GLY A 50 6.36 9.43 7.63
CA GLY A 50 5.04 8.79 7.54
C GLY A 50 4.82 8.05 6.22
N PHE A 51 3.99 7.00 6.26
CA PHE A 51 3.67 6.17 5.09
C PHE A 51 3.15 6.99 3.91
N THR A 52 2.28 7.95 4.20
CA THR A 52 1.67 8.84 3.20
C THR A 52 2.74 9.65 2.47
N GLU A 53 3.70 10.21 3.19
CA GLU A 53 4.79 11.02 2.66
C GLU A 53 5.71 10.20 1.77
N VAL A 54 6.06 8.97 2.20
CA VAL A 54 6.92 8.07 1.41
C VAL A 54 6.24 7.67 0.11
N VAL A 55 4.99 7.20 0.15
CA VAL A 55 4.25 6.82 -1.06
C VAL A 55 4.06 8.03 -1.98
N THR A 56 3.76 9.20 -1.41
CA THR A 56 3.65 10.45 -2.17
C THR A 56 4.95 10.78 -2.88
N ALA A 57 6.08 10.76 -2.18
CA ALA A 57 7.39 11.04 -2.75
C ALA A 57 7.74 10.06 -3.88
N VAL A 58 7.47 8.78 -3.70
CA VAL A 58 7.71 7.75 -4.74
C VAL A 58 6.82 7.99 -5.96
N CYS A 59 5.52 8.23 -5.79
CA CYS A 59 4.61 8.53 -6.88
C CYS A 59 5.03 9.79 -7.67
N VAL A 60 5.41 10.86 -6.96
CA VAL A 60 5.91 12.09 -7.58
C VAL A 60 7.21 11.83 -8.32
N ALA A 61 8.16 11.09 -7.74
CA ALA A 61 9.42 10.76 -8.38
C ALA A 61 9.20 9.97 -9.68
N PHE A 62 8.40 8.90 -9.64
CA PHE A 62 8.07 8.11 -10.82
C PHE A 62 7.34 8.93 -11.89
N TYR A 63 6.43 9.82 -11.48
CA TYR A 63 5.75 10.73 -12.40
C TYR A 63 6.73 11.70 -13.09
N VAL A 64 7.61 12.36 -12.33
CA VAL A 64 8.64 13.25 -12.89
C VAL A 64 9.58 12.49 -13.82
N ILE A 65 10.09 11.32 -13.41
CA ILE A 65 10.94 10.47 -14.25
C ILE A 65 10.20 10.10 -15.55
N SER A 66 8.92 9.74 -15.48
CA SER A 66 8.13 9.38 -16.67
C SER A 66 7.98 10.53 -17.68
N LEU A 67 7.93 11.77 -17.21
CA LEU A 67 7.90 12.96 -18.06
C LEU A 67 9.28 13.25 -18.67
N LEU A 68 10.36 13.08 -17.89
CA LEU A 68 11.72 13.31 -18.35
C LEU A 68 12.17 12.29 -19.42
N LEU A 69 11.64 11.06 -19.37
CA LEU A 69 11.91 10.03 -20.38
C LEU A 69 11.35 10.39 -21.77
N ASP A 70 10.30 11.21 -21.84
CA ASP A 70 9.71 11.67 -23.09
C ASP A 70 9.09 13.07 -22.95
N ILE A 71 9.96 14.08 -22.98
CA ILE A 71 9.59 15.50 -22.84
C ILE A 71 8.61 15.96 -23.94
N ARG A 72 8.61 15.30 -25.11
CA ARG A 72 7.74 15.69 -26.24
C ARG A 72 6.27 15.40 -25.94
N ALA A 73 5.99 14.41 -25.11
CA ALA A 73 4.62 14.05 -24.71
C ALA A 73 3.96 15.10 -23.80
N ILE A 74 4.73 16.01 -23.21
CA ILE A 74 4.26 17.05 -22.29
C ILE A 74 3.31 18.04 -22.95
N PHE A 75 3.48 18.31 -24.25
CA PHE A 75 2.74 19.35 -24.98
C PHE A 75 1.34 18.92 -25.47
N ARG A 76 0.78 17.81 -24.94
CA ARG A 76 -0.58 17.37 -25.26
C ARG A 76 -1.61 18.27 -24.55
N LEU A 77 -2.54 18.84 -25.31
CA LEU A 77 -3.54 19.82 -24.85
C LEU A 77 -4.90 19.21 -24.44
N ASP A 78 -4.94 17.91 -24.13
CA ASP A 78 -6.16 17.28 -23.59
C ASP A 78 -6.19 17.40 -22.06
N LEU A 79 -7.34 17.75 -21.47
CA LEU A 79 -7.47 18.05 -20.03
C LEU A 79 -7.04 16.86 -19.14
N PHE A 80 -7.39 15.64 -19.53
CA PHE A 80 -7.04 14.43 -18.78
C PHE A 80 -5.64 13.90 -19.09
N SER A 81 -5.05 14.32 -20.21
CA SER A 81 -3.70 13.99 -20.63
C SER A 81 -2.70 15.14 -20.44
N PHE A 82 -3.11 16.23 -19.79
CA PHE A 82 -2.26 17.40 -19.56
C PHE A 82 -1.10 17.03 -18.63
N LEU A 83 0.12 17.38 -19.04
CA LEU A 83 1.37 16.88 -18.43
C LEU A 83 1.34 15.34 -18.30
N GLY A 84 0.81 14.64 -19.29
CA GLY A 84 0.75 13.18 -19.32
C GLY A 84 2.03 12.58 -19.91
N PRO A 85 2.70 11.64 -19.22
CA PRO A 85 3.81 10.90 -19.81
C PRO A 85 3.34 10.04 -20.98
N SER A 86 4.23 9.73 -21.92
CA SER A 86 3.88 8.84 -23.02
C SER A 86 3.66 7.40 -22.54
N GLY A 87 2.81 6.67 -23.27
CA GLY A 87 2.60 5.23 -23.01
C GLY A 87 3.90 4.42 -23.06
N VAL A 88 4.87 4.86 -23.87
CA VAL A 88 6.21 4.24 -23.95
C VAL A 88 6.97 4.44 -22.63
N SER A 89 7.00 5.67 -22.09
CA SER A 89 7.64 5.95 -20.80
C SER A 89 7.00 5.16 -19.67
N LEU A 90 5.66 5.14 -19.60
CA LEU A 90 4.91 4.38 -18.61
C LEU A 90 5.18 2.88 -18.73
N TYR A 91 5.23 2.35 -19.95
CA TYR A 91 5.53 0.95 -20.22
C TYR A 91 6.95 0.56 -19.79
N LYS A 92 7.95 1.43 -20.03
CA LYS A 92 9.33 1.23 -19.55
C LYS A 92 9.40 1.20 -18.02
N LEU A 93 8.68 2.12 -17.36
CA LEU A 93 8.64 2.22 -15.90
C LEU A 93 7.73 1.20 -15.22
N GLY A 94 7.06 0.34 -15.99
CA GLY A 94 6.32 -0.79 -15.47
C GLY A 94 4.82 -0.61 -15.35
N ALA A 95 4.19 0.00 -16.35
CA ALA A 95 2.75 -0.13 -16.56
C ALA A 95 2.37 -1.61 -16.70
N THR A 96 1.21 -1.99 -16.16
CA THR A 96 0.77 -3.39 -16.10
C THR A 96 -0.48 -3.63 -16.96
N GLY A 97 -0.92 -4.87 -17.07
CA GLY A 97 -2.06 -5.30 -17.87
C GLY A 97 -1.78 -6.60 -18.62
N THR A 98 -2.71 -7.06 -19.45
CA THR A 98 -2.58 -8.36 -20.14
C THR A 98 -1.35 -8.46 -21.02
N ILE A 99 -0.91 -7.35 -21.63
CA ILE A 99 0.28 -7.34 -22.49
C ILE A 99 1.56 -7.50 -21.66
N PRO A 100 1.86 -6.64 -20.65
CA PRO A 100 3.01 -6.86 -19.77
C PRO A 100 3.02 -8.23 -19.08
N MET A 101 1.84 -8.72 -18.64
CA MET A 101 1.72 -10.03 -18.00
C MET A 101 2.04 -11.19 -18.94
N ALA A 102 1.57 -11.13 -20.19
CA ALA A 102 1.88 -12.14 -21.21
C ALA A 102 3.39 -12.20 -21.53
N GLN A 103 4.13 -11.12 -21.30
CA GLN A 103 5.58 -11.07 -21.46
C GLN A 103 6.37 -11.47 -20.20
N GLY A 104 5.67 -11.97 -19.16
CA GLY A 104 6.31 -12.39 -17.92
C GLY A 104 6.75 -11.23 -17.01
N ARG A 105 6.30 -9.99 -17.25
CA ARG A 105 6.67 -8.82 -16.44
C ARG A 105 5.89 -8.72 -15.13
N TRP A 106 5.78 -9.82 -14.37
CA TRP A 106 4.95 -9.93 -13.15
C TRP A 106 5.16 -8.78 -12.14
N TRP A 107 6.37 -8.21 -12.10
CA TRP A 107 6.73 -7.09 -11.24
C TRP A 107 5.93 -5.80 -11.53
N THR A 108 5.33 -5.67 -12.71
CA THR A 108 4.50 -4.51 -13.06
C THR A 108 3.22 -4.43 -12.24
N LEU A 109 2.73 -5.55 -11.68
CA LEU A 109 1.60 -5.55 -10.75
C LEU A 109 1.86 -4.71 -9.49
N VAL A 110 3.13 -4.51 -9.11
CA VAL A 110 3.51 -3.66 -7.98
C VAL A 110 3.87 -2.26 -8.46
N THR A 111 4.70 -2.14 -9.49
CA THR A 111 5.22 -0.83 -9.93
C THR A 111 4.15 0.07 -10.53
N ALA A 112 3.15 -0.52 -11.21
CA ALA A 112 2.05 0.23 -11.80
C ALA A 112 1.23 1.01 -10.77
N VAL A 113 1.25 0.62 -9.48
CA VAL A 113 0.60 1.35 -8.37
C VAL A 113 1.16 2.76 -8.24
N TYR A 114 2.43 2.97 -8.58
CA TYR A 114 3.14 4.24 -8.39
C TYR A 114 3.18 5.11 -9.65
N LEU A 115 2.63 4.62 -10.77
CA LEU A 115 2.62 5.31 -12.06
C LEU A 115 1.33 6.11 -12.27
N HIS A 116 1.45 7.28 -12.91
CA HIS A 116 0.31 8.17 -13.16
C HIS A 116 0.35 8.72 -14.59
N GLY A 117 -0.82 8.80 -15.21
CA GLY A 117 -0.98 9.13 -16.64
C GLY A 117 -1.20 10.60 -16.97
N GLY A 118 -1.22 11.49 -15.96
CA GLY A 118 -1.48 12.92 -16.15
C GLY A 118 -1.55 13.66 -14.82
N LEU A 119 -1.54 15.00 -14.88
CA LEU A 119 -1.50 15.85 -13.69
C LEU A 119 -2.71 15.65 -12.78
N LEU A 120 -3.92 15.67 -13.35
CA LEU A 120 -5.15 15.46 -12.58
C LEU A 120 -5.18 14.06 -11.96
N HIS A 121 -4.67 13.05 -12.70
CA HIS A 121 -4.63 11.68 -12.21
C HIS A 121 -3.74 11.54 -10.97
N ILE A 122 -2.51 12.08 -10.99
CA ILE A 122 -1.64 12.07 -9.81
C ILE A 122 -2.20 12.94 -8.68
N PHE A 123 -2.72 14.13 -8.99
CA PHE A 123 -3.28 15.04 -8.00
C PHE A 123 -4.39 14.38 -7.18
N PHE A 124 -5.39 13.79 -7.83
CA PHE A 124 -6.50 13.16 -7.13
C PHE A 124 -6.05 11.91 -6.34
N ASN A 125 -5.15 11.08 -6.88
CA ASN A 125 -4.64 9.93 -6.12
C ASN A 125 -3.91 10.37 -4.85
N LEU A 126 -3.03 11.37 -4.94
CA LEU A 126 -2.30 11.87 -3.77
C LEU A 126 -3.20 12.61 -2.78
N TYR A 127 -4.21 13.34 -3.28
CA TYR A 127 -5.24 13.95 -2.45
C TYR A 127 -6.00 12.89 -1.65
N PHE A 128 -6.53 11.85 -2.31
CA PHE A 128 -7.27 10.78 -1.64
C PHE A 128 -6.36 9.93 -0.74
N LEU A 129 -5.12 9.68 -1.12
CA LEU A 129 -4.13 9.03 -0.26
C LEU A 129 -4.00 9.80 1.06
N ARG A 130 -3.82 11.13 0.99
CA ARG A 130 -3.69 11.99 2.19
C ARG A 130 -4.96 12.05 3.03
N GLN A 131 -6.14 11.86 2.44
CA GLN A 131 -7.40 11.82 3.18
C GLN A 131 -7.63 10.47 3.88
N ILE A 132 -7.26 9.36 3.22
CA ILE A 132 -7.66 8.01 3.65
C ILE A 132 -6.55 7.32 4.45
N ALA A 133 -5.30 7.43 4.03
CA ALA A 133 -4.20 6.68 4.64
C ALA A 133 -3.98 7.00 6.12
N PRO A 134 -4.03 8.28 6.59
CA PRO A 134 -3.88 8.58 8.00
C PRO A 134 -4.96 7.92 8.88
N GLN A 135 -6.21 7.89 8.40
CA GLN A 135 -7.30 7.22 9.11
C GLN A 135 -7.06 5.71 9.22
N VAL A 136 -6.59 5.08 8.14
CA VAL A 136 -6.24 3.65 8.17
C VAL A 136 -5.03 3.41 9.07
N GLU A 137 -4.03 4.29 9.03
CA GLU A 137 -2.85 4.21 9.90
C GLU A 137 -3.23 4.29 11.38
N GLU A 138 -4.17 5.16 11.75
CA GLU A 138 -4.65 5.26 13.12
C GLU A 138 -5.37 3.98 13.58
N LEU A 139 -6.22 3.41 12.72
CA LEU A 139 -7.04 2.24 13.06
C LEU A 139 -6.30 0.89 12.97
N PHE A 140 -5.26 0.81 12.14
CA PHE A 140 -4.53 -0.43 11.86
C PHE A 140 -3.06 -0.40 12.29
N GLY A 141 -2.44 0.77 12.38
CA GLY A 141 -1.00 0.93 12.50
C GLY A 141 -0.28 0.84 11.14
N THR A 142 0.90 1.45 11.06
CA THR A 142 1.66 1.60 9.82
C THR A 142 2.04 0.27 9.18
N ALA A 143 2.41 -0.75 9.96
CA ALA A 143 2.88 -2.01 9.39
C ALA A 143 1.74 -2.77 8.68
N ARG A 144 0.54 -2.75 9.27
CA ARG A 144 -0.69 -3.31 8.68
C ARG A 144 -1.13 -2.52 7.45
N LEU A 145 -1.05 -1.18 7.51
CA LEU A 145 -1.35 -0.30 6.38
C LEU A 145 -0.48 -0.64 5.16
N ILE A 146 0.84 -0.84 5.34
CA ILE A 146 1.75 -1.23 4.25
C ILE A 146 1.30 -2.53 3.58
N VAL A 147 0.93 -3.54 4.37
CA VAL A 147 0.47 -4.85 3.86
C VAL A 147 -0.84 -4.69 3.10
N ILE A 148 -1.81 -3.97 3.67
CA ILE A 148 -3.12 -3.72 3.05
C ILE A 148 -2.95 -2.98 1.73
N PHE A 149 -2.18 -1.89 1.70
CA PHE A 149 -1.96 -1.07 0.52
C PHE A 149 -1.31 -1.89 -0.61
N THR A 150 -0.22 -2.62 -0.28
CA THR A 150 0.53 -3.42 -1.26
C THR A 150 -0.33 -4.55 -1.82
N PHE A 151 -0.98 -5.33 -0.94
CA PHE A 151 -1.79 -6.47 -1.36
C PHE A 151 -3.01 -6.04 -2.16
N ALA A 152 -3.70 -4.96 -1.75
CA ALA A 152 -4.84 -4.43 -2.48
C ALA A 152 -4.45 -3.91 -3.87
N GLY A 153 -3.33 -3.18 -4.00
CA GLY A 153 -2.83 -2.72 -5.30
C GLY A 153 -2.56 -3.89 -6.25
N VAL A 154 -1.86 -4.92 -5.77
CA VAL A 154 -1.59 -6.13 -6.55
C VAL A 154 -2.89 -6.84 -6.93
N LEU A 155 -3.79 -7.09 -5.98
CA LEU A 155 -5.04 -7.80 -6.28
C LEU A 155 -5.95 -7.01 -7.24
N GLY A 156 -5.98 -5.69 -7.11
CA GLY A 156 -6.65 -4.81 -8.07
C GLY A 156 -6.16 -5.05 -9.49
N PHE A 157 -4.83 -5.03 -9.70
CA PHE A 157 -4.29 -5.27 -11.02
C PHE A 157 -4.44 -6.71 -11.50
N VAL A 158 -4.41 -7.70 -10.61
CA VAL A 158 -4.74 -9.10 -10.95
C VAL A 158 -6.17 -9.20 -11.47
N VAL A 159 -7.15 -8.63 -10.78
CA VAL A 159 -8.56 -8.63 -11.23
C VAL A 159 -8.71 -7.90 -12.55
N SER A 160 -8.11 -6.72 -12.69
CA SER A 160 -8.05 -5.98 -13.95
C SER A 160 -7.49 -6.81 -15.11
N ASN A 161 -6.41 -7.54 -14.87
CA ASN A 161 -5.77 -8.40 -15.85
C ASN A 161 -6.67 -9.58 -16.26
N LEU A 162 -7.32 -10.23 -15.30
CA LEU A 162 -8.29 -11.30 -15.56
C LEU A 162 -9.47 -10.81 -16.41
N MET A 163 -9.83 -9.53 -16.30
CA MET A 163 -10.90 -8.90 -17.08
C MET A 163 -10.43 -8.35 -18.44
N GLY A 164 -9.21 -8.66 -18.87
CA GLY A 164 -8.74 -8.37 -20.23
C GLY A 164 -8.17 -6.97 -20.45
N ILE A 165 -7.95 -6.18 -19.38
CA ILE A 165 -7.42 -4.81 -19.51
C ILE A 165 -5.96 -4.86 -19.99
N GLN A 166 -5.70 -4.31 -21.17
CA GLN A 166 -4.39 -4.39 -21.83
C GLN A 166 -3.30 -3.57 -21.14
N PHE A 167 -3.64 -2.36 -20.72
CA PHE A 167 -2.73 -1.45 -20.03
C PHE A 167 -3.46 -0.70 -18.92
N THR A 168 -2.84 -0.61 -17.75
CA THR A 168 -3.38 0.11 -16.59
C THR A 168 -2.26 0.49 -15.61
N ILE A 169 -2.49 1.58 -14.88
CA ILE A 169 -1.61 2.19 -13.89
C ILE A 169 -2.45 2.95 -12.86
N GLY A 170 -1.83 3.34 -11.75
CA GLY A 170 -2.40 4.25 -10.76
C GLY A 170 -2.51 3.62 -9.38
N ALA A 171 -2.42 4.48 -8.35
CA ALA A 171 -2.55 4.06 -6.96
C ALA A 171 -4.00 3.71 -6.57
N SER A 172 -4.97 4.07 -7.41
CA SER A 172 -6.39 4.05 -7.06
C SER A 172 -6.91 2.67 -6.65
N GLY A 173 -6.43 1.58 -7.26
CA GLY A 173 -6.76 0.22 -6.79
C GLY A 173 -6.35 -0.02 -5.33
N ALA A 174 -5.15 0.42 -4.95
CA ALA A 174 -4.69 0.34 -3.56
C ALA A 174 -5.50 1.26 -2.63
N LEU A 175 -5.88 2.46 -3.09
CA LEU A 175 -6.76 3.38 -2.35
C LEU A 175 -8.15 2.79 -2.10
N PHE A 176 -8.74 2.12 -3.11
CA PHE A 176 -9.97 1.35 -2.93
C PHE A 176 -9.79 0.23 -1.91
N GLY A 177 -8.62 -0.39 -1.84
CA GLY A 177 -8.27 -1.32 -0.78
C GLY A 177 -8.26 -0.70 0.60
N LEU A 178 -7.74 0.51 0.76
CA LEU A 178 -7.80 1.23 2.02
C LEU A 178 -9.26 1.47 2.46
N LEU A 179 -10.14 1.83 1.52
CA LEU A 179 -11.58 1.93 1.79
C LEU A 179 -12.21 0.58 2.15
N GLY A 180 -11.83 -0.50 1.47
CA GLY A 180 -12.25 -1.87 1.80
C GLY A 180 -11.80 -2.28 3.21
N ALA A 181 -10.60 -1.87 3.63
CA ALA A 181 -10.12 -2.08 4.99
C ALA A 181 -10.93 -1.32 6.04
N LEU A 182 -11.30 -0.05 5.77
CA LEU A 182 -12.18 0.73 6.65
C LEU A 182 -13.56 0.06 6.79
N VAL A 183 -14.10 -0.48 5.71
CA VAL A 183 -15.37 -1.22 5.73
C VAL A 183 -15.25 -2.51 6.56
N ALA A 184 -14.17 -3.27 6.41
CA ALA A 184 -13.89 -4.44 7.23
C ALA A 184 -13.77 -4.09 8.72
N TYR A 185 -13.03 -3.03 9.03
CA TYR A 185 -12.86 -2.51 10.39
C TYR A 185 -14.21 -2.12 10.99
N GLY A 186 -14.97 -1.26 10.32
CA GLY A 186 -16.23 -0.74 10.83
C GLY A 186 -17.23 -1.86 11.14
N ARG A 187 -17.32 -2.85 10.24
CA ARG A 187 -18.16 -4.04 10.45
C ARG A 187 -17.72 -4.89 11.63
N ALA A 188 -16.42 -5.12 11.79
CA ALA A 188 -15.89 -5.94 12.88
C ALA A 188 -15.91 -5.22 14.23
N ARG A 189 -15.69 -3.91 14.24
CA ARG A 189 -15.66 -3.07 15.43
C ARG A 189 -17.04 -2.92 16.08
N GLY A 190 -18.08 -2.80 15.26
CA GLY A 190 -19.46 -2.57 15.71
C GLY A 190 -19.65 -1.27 16.50
N GLY A 191 -20.85 -1.08 17.05
CA GLY A 191 -21.22 0.13 17.78
C GLY A 191 -21.34 1.38 16.88
N SER A 192 -21.63 2.53 17.48
CA SER A 192 -21.83 3.79 16.74
C SER A 192 -20.59 4.23 15.98
N PHE A 193 -19.40 4.07 16.57
CA PHE A 193 -18.14 4.40 15.92
C PHE A 193 -17.83 3.48 14.73
N GLY A 194 -17.94 2.16 14.90
CA GLY A 194 -17.73 1.21 13.82
C GLY A 194 -18.70 1.43 12.65
N GLU A 195 -19.97 1.72 12.96
CA GLU A 195 -20.97 2.05 11.94
C GLU A 195 -20.64 3.33 11.17
N ALA A 196 -20.13 4.36 11.85
CA ALA A 196 -19.70 5.59 11.20
C ALA A 196 -18.51 5.35 10.23
N VAL A 197 -17.51 4.57 10.66
CA VAL A 197 -16.37 4.19 9.80
C VAL A 197 -16.81 3.33 8.62
N TYR A 198 -17.69 2.35 8.85
CA TYR A 198 -18.26 1.50 7.80
C TYR A 198 -18.96 2.34 6.74
N ARG A 199 -19.86 3.24 7.16
CA ARG A 199 -20.61 4.11 6.25
C ARG A 199 -19.70 5.05 5.47
N ALA A 200 -18.75 5.70 6.15
CA ALA A 200 -17.82 6.61 5.50
C ALA A 200 -16.96 5.89 4.45
N GLY A 201 -16.39 4.72 4.80
CA GLY A 201 -15.61 3.90 3.89
C GLY A 201 -16.41 3.44 2.67
N LEU A 202 -17.64 2.96 2.89
CA LEU A 202 -18.52 2.50 1.82
C LEU A 202 -19.00 3.66 0.94
N GLN A 203 -19.40 4.78 1.52
CA GLN A 203 -19.85 5.96 0.79
C GLN A 203 -18.74 6.51 -0.11
N ASN A 204 -17.52 6.65 0.42
CA ASN A 204 -16.37 7.10 -0.36
C ASN A 204 -16.07 6.13 -1.50
N ALA A 205 -16.11 4.81 -1.25
CA ALA A 205 -15.90 3.80 -2.28
C ALA A 205 -16.96 3.89 -3.38
N LEU A 206 -18.24 4.01 -3.03
CA LEU A 206 -19.33 4.14 -3.99
C LEU A 206 -19.20 5.41 -4.83
N ILE A 207 -18.92 6.55 -4.21
CA ILE A 207 -18.72 7.82 -4.91
C ILE A 207 -17.57 7.70 -5.92
N MET A 208 -16.41 7.21 -5.49
CA MET A 208 -15.24 7.04 -6.36
C MET A 208 -15.51 6.03 -7.49
N PHE A 209 -16.29 4.98 -7.21
CA PHE A 209 -16.62 3.95 -8.20
C PHE A 209 -17.56 4.49 -9.29
N VAL A 210 -18.55 5.31 -8.89
CA VAL A 210 -19.43 6.04 -9.81
C VAL A 210 -18.62 7.02 -10.65
N PHE A 211 -17.73 7.82 -10.05
CA PHE A 211 -16.83 8.71 -10.81
C PHE A 211 -15.97 7.92 -11.81
N GLY A 212 -15.55 6.70 -11.46
CA GLY A 212 -14.80 5.84 -12.36
C GLY A 212 -15.57 5.37 -13.60
N PHE A 213 -16.90 5.36 -13.58
CA PHE A 213 -17.70 5.14 -14.81
C PHE A 213 -17.85 6.40 -15.65
N LEU A 214 -17.73 7.58 -15.05
CA LEU A 214 -17.88 8.87 -15.73
C LEU A 214 -16.59 9.34 -16.40
N MET A 215 -15.43 8.86 -15.92
CA MET A 215 -14.11 9.29 -16.38
C MET A 215 -13.46 8.24 -17.27
N SER A 216 -13.22 8.61 -18.54
CA SER A 216 -12.49 7.75 -19.47
C SER A 216 -11.06 7.46 -18.96
N GLY A 217 -10.63 6.20 -19.09
CA GLY A 217 -9.31 5.74 -18.62
C GLY A 217 -9.28 5.27 -17.16
N VAL A 218 -10.39 5.36 -16.42
CA VAL A 218 -10.49 4.79 -15.07
C VAL A 218 -10.81 3.30 -15.12
N ASN A 219 -10.09 2.52 -14.31
CA ASN A 219 -10.18 1.06 -14.29
C ASN A 219 -10.99 0.57 -13.09
N ASN A 220 -12.31 0.43 -13.26
CA ASN A 220 -13.19 -0.04 -12.19
C ASN A 220 -12.99 -1.53 -11.83
N TRP A 221 -12.39 -2.35 -12.70
CA TRP A 221 -11.99 -3.70 -12.33
C TRP A 221 -10.84 -3.70 -11.32
N ALA A 222 -9.87 -2.81 -11.50
CA ALA A 222 -8.81 -2.59 -10.52
C ALA A 222 -9.36 -2.06 -9.19
N HIS A 223 -10.35 -1.16 -9.24
CA HIS A 223 -11.01 -0.65 -8.04
C HIS A 223 -11.75 -1.74 -7.27
N ALA A 224 -12.54 -2.57 -7.96
CA ALA A 224 -13.27 -3.68 -7.34
C ALA A 224 -12.30 -4.71 -6.72
N GLY A 225 -11.28 -5.13 -7.47
CA GLY A 225 -10.27 -6.06 -6.97
C GLY A 225 -9.47 -5.48 -5.80
N GLY A 226 -9.15 -4.19 -5.86
CA GLY A 226 -8.49 -3.47 -4.78
C GLY A 226 -9.32 -3.42 -3.50
N PHE A 227 -10.59 -3.03 -3.61
CA PHE A 227 -11.53 -3.00 -2.48
C PHE A 227 -11.66 -4.37 -1.80
N ILE A 228 -11.87 -5.43 -2.60
CA ILE A 228 -11.94 -6.80 -2.09
C ILE A 228 -10.60 -7.19 -1.43
N GLY A 229 -9.48 -6.87 -2.08
CA GLY A 229 -8.14 -7.20 -1.57
C GLY A 229 -7.83 -6.53 -0.24
N GLY A 230 -8.16 -5.25 -0.11
CA GLY A 230 -7.97 -4.53 1.15
C GLY A 230 -8.91 -5.00 2.25
N PHE A 231 -10.17 -5.31 1.93
CA PHE A 231 -11.12 -5.91 2.86
C PHE A 231 -10.60 -7.26 3.40
N LEU A 232 -10.14 -8.15 2.52
CA LEU A 232 -9.58 -9.45 2.91
C LEU A 232 -8.27 -9.30 3.68
N ALA A 233 -7.36 -8.44 3.23
CA ALA A 233 -6.10 -8.17 3.92
C ALA A 233 -6.34 -7.67 5.34
N ALA A 234 -7.29 -6.74 5.53
CA ALA A 234 -7.67 -6.21 6.84
C ALA A 234 -8.12 -7.32 7.80
N LEU A 235 -8.94 -8.27 7.33
CA LEU A 235 -9.36 -9.41 8.15
C LEU A 235 -8.20 -10.34 8.53
N VAL A 236 -7.18 -10.47 7.68
CA VAL A 236 -6.00 -11.31 7.93
C VAL A 236 -5.02 -10.64 8.89
N VAL A 237 -4.73 -9.36 8.72
CA VAL A 237 -3.74 -8.64 9.55
C VAL A 237 -4.30 -8.14 10.88
N GLY A 238 -5.63 -8.13 11.02
CA GLY A 238 -6.34 -7.66 12.21
C GLY A 238 -6.29 -6.15 12.40
N PHE A 239 -6.76 -5.68 13.56
CA PHE A 239 -6.92 -4.26 13.87
C PHE A 239 -5.97 -3.81 14.97
N ALA A 240 -5.67 -2.50 15.07
CA ALA A 240 -4.77 -1.99 16.11
C ALA A 240 -5.31 -2.20 17.53
N GLU A 241 -6.63 -2.06 17.71
CA GLU A 241 -7.29 -2.30 19.00
C GLU A 241 -7.17 -3.74 19.51
N GLN A 242 -6.92 -4.72 18.62
CA GLN A 242 -6.79 -6.14 18.99
C GLN A 242 -5.41 -6.49 19.59
N GLY A 243 -4.48 -5.54 19.61
CA GLY A 243 -3.14 -5.72 20.16
C GLY A 243 -2.03 -5.28 19.20
N ARG A 244 -0.78 -5.33 19.67
CA ARG A 244 0.36 -4.90 18.85
C ARG A 244 0.62 -5.88 17.71
N GLU A 245 1.36 -5.38 16.74
CA GLU A 245 1.78 -6.12 15.55
C GLU A 245 2.69 -7.28 15.94
N GLY A 246 2.13 -8.50 15.93
CA GLY A 246 2.89 -9.71 16.17
C GLY A 246 3.86 -10.07 15.04
N PHE A 247 4.66 -11.11 15.26
CA PHE A 247 5.67 -11.56 14.30
C PHE A 247 5.13 -11.78 12.88
N ARG A 248 3.90 -12.30 12.75
CA ARG A 248 3.25 -12.53 11.44
C ARG A 248 3.08 -11.23 10.64
N VAL A 249 2.56 -10.18 11.28
CA VAL A 249 2.38 -8.87 10.63
C VAL A 249 3.74 -8.29 10.25
N GLN A 250 4.73 -8.36 11.14
CA GLN A 250 6.09 -7.88 10.84
C GLN A 250 6.72 -8.61 9.65
N ALA A 251 6.58 -9.94 9.57
CA ALA A 251 7.06 -10.73 8.45
C ALA A 251 6.36 -10.35 7.13
N LEU A 252 5.03 -10.16 7.16
CA LEU A 252 4.27 -9.70 6.00
C LEU A 252 4.70 -8.29 5.56
N THR A 253 4.89 -7.36 6.50
CA THR A 253 5.36 -6.01 6.21
C THR A 253 6.75 -6.03 5.56
N LEU A 254 7.69 -6.80 6.12
CA LEU A 254 9.01 -6.97 5.52
C LEU A 254 8.95 -7.59 4.12
N ALA A 255 8.06 -8.57 3.92
CA ALA A 255 7.84 -9.17 2.61
C ALA A 255 7.25 -8.15 1.60
N SER A 256 6.28 -7.33 2.01
CA SER A 256 5.70 -6.27 1.16
C SER A 256 6.73 -5.20 0.78
N ILE A 257 7.56 -4.77 1.74
CA ILE A 257 8.64 -3.81 1.48
C ILE A 257 9.69 -4.45 0.56
N GLY A 258 10.15 -5.66 0.88
CA GLY A 258 11.14 -6.39 0.09
C GLY A 258 10.67 -6.63 -1.35
N LEU A 259 9.41 -7.03 -1.53
CA LEU A 259 8.78 -7.18 -2.84
C LEU A 259 8.77 -5.86 -3.61
N THR A 260 8.39 -4.75 -2.96
CA THR A 260 8.33 -3.43 -3.59
C THR A 260 9.72 -2.98 -4.04
N VAL A 261 10.73 -3.13 -3.18
CA VAL A 261 12.13 -2.80 -3.50
C VAL A 261 12.65 -3.68 -4.64
N LEU A 262 12.36 -4.98 -4.62
CA LEU A 262 12.71 -5.89 -5.72
C LEU A 262 12.10 -5.45 -7.05
N CYS A 263 10.80 -5.12 -7.05
CA CYS A 263 10.11 -4.66 -8.26
C CYS A 263 10.67 -3.31 -8.77
N PHE A 264 11.07 -2.39 -7.89
CA PHE A 264 11.79 -1.17 -8.31
C PHE A 264 13.19 -1.48 -8.85
N GLY A 265 13.89 -2.46 -8.30
CA GLY A 265 15.14 -2.97 -8.88
C GLY A 265 14.95 -3.51 -10.30
N MET A 266 13.84 -4.18 -10.58
CA MET A 266 13.47 -4.64 -11.93
C MET A 266 13.22 -3.48 -12.91
N VAL A 267 12.63 -2.37 -12.44
CA VAL A 267 12.49 -1.14 -13.27
C VAL A 267 13.85 -0.60 -13.64
N VAL A 268 14.76 -0.46 -12.68
CA VAL A 268 16.12 0.02 -12.92
C VAL A 268 16.83 -0.89 -13.91
N TRP A 269 16.79 -2.21 -13.70
CA TRP A 269 17.36 -3.18 -14.62
C TRP A 269 16.83 -3.02 -16.05
N GLN A 270 15.50 -2.90 -16.19
CA GLN A 270 14.83 -2.69 -17.49
C GLN A 270 15.24 -1.39 -18.18
N LEU A 271 15.59 -0.33 -17.43
CA LEU A 271 16.00 0.94 -18.01
C LEU A 271 17.44 0.93 -18.55
N PHE A 272 18.32 0.13 -17.97
CA PHE A 272 19.76 0.14 -18.28
C PHE A 272 20.26 -1.07 -19.07
N VAL A 273 19.59 -2.22 -18.97
CA VAL A 273 20.06 -3.49 -19.54
C VAL A 273 19.08 -4.09 -20.55
N GLY A 274 17.80 -3.70 -20.48
CA GLY A 274 16.70 -4.31 -21.23
C GLY A 274 16.10 -3.46 -22.33
#